data_AF-A2FDD6-F1
#
_entry.id   AF-A2FDD6-F1
#
_cell.length_a   1.000
_cell.length_b   1.000
_cell.length_c   1.000
_cell.angle_alpha   90.00
_cell.angle_beta   90.00
_cell.angle_gamma   90.00
#
_symmetry.space_group_name_H-M   'P 1'
#
loop_
_entity.id
_entity.type
_entity.pdbx_description
1 polymer ?
#
loop_
_entity_poly.entity_id
_entity_poly.type
_entity_poly.pdbx_seq_one_letter_code
_entity_poly.pdbx_strand_id
1 'polypeptide(L)'
;MISDRSLSLDEEAAMYHAAMFNLSTVETEVKRLPPNPQKISRKQSTNKVSNVICFRCGQMGHISAQCHEELPTLQSIEAEVMNDVDEVIEQLMKEPGYYNDEAGPYKVTALSPVKHDKSWSNGVFCLNCGEFGHQHNHCQRSNYATLANELGKYYTNNFTHPNKPVADIEELFEDLY
;
A
#
# COMPACT_ATOMS: atom_id res chain seq x y z
N MET A 1 -0.82 -21.34 16.16
CA MET A 1 -0.78 -22.28 15.00
C MET A 1 -0.98 -21.45 13.76
N ILE A 2 0.05 -21.45 12.93
CA ILE A 2 0.14 -20.71 11.66
C ILE A 2 -1.07 -21.09 10.81
N SER A 3 -1.76 -20.09 10.28
CA SER A 3 -2.70 -20.27 9.19
C SER A 3 -1.92 -20.88 8.03
N ASP A 4 -2.00 -22.19 7.87
CA ASP A 4 -1.51 -22.91 6.70
C ASP A 4 -2.30 -22.37 5.48
N ARG A 5 -1.78 -21.32 4.84
CA ARG A 5 -2.56 -20.46 3.94
C ARG A 5 -2.39 -20.91 2.50
N SER A 6 -2.95 -22.08 2.22
CA SER A 6 -3.26 -22.59 0.89
C SER A 6 -4.62 -22.08 0.38
N LEU A 7 -5.14 -20.98 0.93
CA LEU A 7 -6.42 -20.42 0.52
C LEU A 7 -6.24 -19.43 -0.63
N SER A 8 -7.04 -19.60 -1.67
CA SER A 8 -7.13 -18.65 -2.77
C SER A 8 -7.73 -17.32 -2.30
N LEU A 9 -7.44 -16.25 -3.04
CA LEU A 9 -7.93 -14.90 -2.75
C LEU A 9 -9.48 -14.85 -2.64
N ASP A 10 -10.15 -15.66 -3.45
CA ASP A 10 -11.60 -15.78 -3.48
C ASP A 10 -12.16 -16.48 -2.22
N GLU A 11 -11.45 -17.50 -1.71
CA GLU A 11 -11.83 -18.19 -0.46
C GLU A 11 -11.66 -17.26 0.75
N GLU A 12 -10.59 -16.48 0.78
CA GLU A 12 -10.37 -15.47 1.82
C GLU A 12 -11.46 -14.39 1.80
N ALA A 13 -11.80 -13.87 0.61
CA ALA A 13 -12.85 -12.88 0.44
C ALA A 13 -14.23 -13.40 0.89
N ALA A 14 -14.56 -14.66 0.58
CA ALA A 14 -15.81 -15.29 0.98
C ALA A 14 -15.94 -15.41 2.51
N MET A 15 -14.84 -15.73 3.21
CA MET A 15 -14.83 -15.78 4.68
C MET A 15 -15.11 -14.43 5.32
N TYR A 16 -14.45 -13.36 4.86
CA TYR A 16 -14.69 -12.01 5.38
C TYR A 16 -16.13 -11.54 5.12
N HIS A 17 -16.66 -11.85 3.94
CA HIS A 17 -18.03 -11.49 3.60
C HIS A 17 -19.06 -12.19 4.52
N ALA A 18 -18.87 -13.49 4.79
CA ALA A 18 -19.73 -14.24 5.70
C ALA A 18 -19.66 -13.70 7.15
N ALA A 19 -18.46 -13.37 7.63
CA ALA A 19 -18.25 -12.85 8.98
C ALA A 19 -18.83 -11.44 9.18
N MET A 20 -18.71 -10.56 8.18
CA MET A 20 -19.18 -9.18 8.28
C MET A 20 -20.71 -9.07 8.22
N PHE A 21 -21.37 -9.95 7.45
CA PHE A 21 -22.80 -9.86 7.20
C PHE A 21 -23.65 -10.90 7.95
N ASN A 22 -23.04 -11.79 8.76
CA ASN A 22 -23.73 -12.87 9.47
C ASN A 22 -24.69 -13.68 8.55
N LEU A 23 -24.36 -13.77 7.27
CA LEU A 23 -25.16 -14.50 6.30
C LEU A 23 -24.93 -15.99 6.54
N SER A 24 -25.91 -16.68 7.12
CA SER A 24 -25.99 -18.12 6.97
C SER A 24 -26.19 -18.43 5.49
N THR A 25 -25.42 -19.36 4.95
CA THR A 25 -25.34 -19.77 3.53
C THR A 25 -26.62 -20.40 2.96
N VAL A 26 -27.79 -20.01 3.44
CA VAL A 26 -29.08 -20.45 2.91
C VAL A 26 -29.70 -19.27 2.18
N GLU A 27 -29.70 -19.38 0.85
CA GLU A 27 -30.41 -18.50 -0.09
C GLU A 27 -31.76 -18.07 0.48
N THR A 28 -31.88 -16.82 0.91
CA THR A 28 -33.20 -16.24 1.21
C THR A 28 -33.19 -14.76 0.87
N GLU A 29 -34.04 -14.42 -0.10
CA GLU A 29 -34.32 -13.06 -0.55
C GLU A 29 -34.48 -12.09 0.63
N VAL A 30 -33.77 -10.96 0.57
CA VAL A 30 -33.82 -9.90 1.58
C VAL A 30 -35.17 -9.19 1.50
N LYS A 31 -36.21 -9.72 2.15
CA LYS A 31 -37.44 -8.98 2.41
C LYS A 31 -37.21 -8.03 3.58
N ARG A 32 -37.20 -6.72 3.29
CA ARG A 32 -37.18 -5.66 4.31
C ARG A 32 -38.50 -5.69 5.08
N LEU A 33 -38.47 -6.13 6.32
CA LEU A 33 -39.59 -5.97 7.25
C LEU A 33 -39.55 -4.56 7.87
N PRO A 34 -40.72 -3.94 8.13
CA PRO A 34 -40.79 -2.62 8.74
C PRO A 34 -40.23 -2.62 10.17
N PRO A 35 -39.74 -1.47 10.68
CA PRO A 35 -39.15 -1.37 12.00
C PRO A 35 -40.22 -1.63 13.07
N ASN A 36 -40.16 -2.80 13.70
CA ASN A 36 -41.00 -3.14 14.83
C ASN A 36 -40.30 -2.65 16.13
N PRO A 37 -40.90 -1.74 16.90
CA PRO A 37 -40.34 -1.29 18.17
C PRO A 37 -40.63 -2.32 19.28
N GLN A 38 -40.10 -3.53 19.14
CA GLN A 38 -40.15 -4.53 20.19
C GLN A 38 -38.92 -4.37 21.09
N LYS A 39 -39.18 -3.99 22.35
CA LYS A 39 -38.21 -3.98 23.45
C LYS A 39 -37.48 -5.32 23.49
N ILE A 40 -36.21 -5.33 23.09
CA ILE A 40 -35.36 -6.51 23.14
C ILE A 40 -35.03 -6.76 24.62
N SER A 41 -35.84 -7.60 25.26
CA SER A 41 -35.45 -8.26 26.52
C SER A 41 -34.30 -9.20 26.18
N ARG A 42 -33.09 -8.81 26.54
CA ARG A 42 -31.82 -9.49 26.28
C ARG A 42 -31.73 -10.79 27.10
N LYS A 43 -32.53 -11.81 26.76
CA LYS A 43 -32.21 -13.19 27.10
C LYS A 43 -31.05 -13.57 26.19
N GLN A 44 -29.84 -13.63 26.75
CA GLN A 44 -28.64 -14.09 26.08
C GLN A 44 -28.92 -15.47 25.50
N SER A 45 -29.13 -15.55 24.19
CA SER A 45 -29.13 -16.81 23.46
C SER A 45 -27.69 -17.31 23.45
N THR A 46 -27.37 -18.16 24.42
CA THR A 46 -26.24 -19.07 24.35
C THR A 46 -26.42 -19.92 23.09
N ASN A 47 -25.38 -19.99 22.24
CA ASN A 47 -25.28 -20.76 20.99
C ASN A 47 -25.52 -19.98 19.69
N LYS A 48 -24.48 -19.26 19.24
CA LYS A 48 -24.01 -19.15 17.84
C LYS A 48 -22.78 -18.23 17.80
N VAL A 49 -21.64 -18.69 18.32
CA VAL A 49 -20.37 -17.93 18.32
C VAL A 49 -19.49 -18.30 17.10
N SER A 50 -19.94 -19.23 16.25
CA SER A 50 -19.12 -19.85 15.21
C SER A 50 -18.65 -18.90 14.10
N ASN A 51 -19.36 -17.81 13.82
CA ASN A 51 -19.07 -16.93 12.69
C ASN A 51 -18.53 -15.56 13.09
N VAL A 52 -18.15 -15.38 14.37
CA VAL A 52 -17.56 -14.14 14.86
C VAL A 52 -16.05 -14.20 14.74
N ILE A 53 -15.45 -13.13 14.21
CA ILE A 53 -14.00 -12.91 14.21
C ILE A 53 -13.65 -12.11 15.48
N CYS A 54 -12.64 -12.58 16.22
CA CYS A 54 -12.11 -11.88 17.37
C CYS A 54 -11.29 -10.66 16.93
N PHE A 55 -11.67 -9.46 17.37
CA PHE A 55 -10.92 -8.24 17.02
C PHE A 55 -9.57 -8.10 17.74
N ARG A 56 -9.24 -8.96 18.70
CA ARG A 56 -7.91 -8.99 19.32
C ARG A 56 -6.95 -9.84 18.49
N CYS A 57 -7.28 -11.09 18.21
CA CYS A 57 -6.34 -12.04 17.59
C CYS A 57 -6.67 -12.41 16.13
N GLY A 58 -7.79 -11.94 15.58
CA GLY A 58 -8.21 -12.24 14.20
C GLY A 58 -8.76 -13.66 13.99
N GLN A 59 -8.75 -14.53 15.00
CA GLN A 59 -9.29 -15.89 14.89
C GLN A 59 -10.82 -15.92 14.99
N MET A 60 -11.43 -16.90 14.35
CA MET A 60 -12.88 -17.13 14.41
C MET A 60 -13.32 -17.92 15.65
N GLY A 61 -14.59 -17.81 16.02
CA GLY A 61 -15.23 -18.66 17.02
C GLY A 61 -15.37 -18.05 18.42
N HIS A 62 -14.85 -16.82 18.64
CA HIS A 62 -14.96 -16.12 19.92
C HIS A 62 -14.91 -14.59 19.77
N ILE A 63 -15.53 -13.87 20.71
CA ILE A 63 -15.42 -12.39 20.79
C ILE A 63 -14.19 -11.97 21.59
N SER A 64 -13.75 -10.72 21.45
CA SER A 64 -12.55 -10.18 22.13
C SER A 64 -12.51 -10.40 23.65
N ALA A 65 -13.67 -10.40 24.32
CA ALA A 65 -13.79 -10.64 25.76
C ALA A 65 -13.50 -12.10 26.18
N GLN A 66 -13.53 -13.04 25.23
CA GLN A 66 -13.29 -14.48 25.42
C GLN A 66 -11.99 -14.92 24.74
N CYS A 67 -11.12 -13.97 24.38
CA CYS A 67 -9.86 -14.26 23.71
C CYS A 67 -8.79 -14.66 24.72
N HIS A 68 -8.34 -15.91 24.63
CA HIS A 68 -7.29 -16.49 25.46
C HIS A 68 -5.89 -16.30 24.86
N GLU A 69 -5.81 -15.77 23.63
CA GLU A 69 -4.55 -15.55 22.95
C GLU A 69 -3.84 -14.31 23.52
N GLU A 70 -2.55 -14.49 23.77
CA GLU A 70 -1.63 -13.40 24.04
C GLU A 70 -1.24 -12.75 22.71
N LEU A 71 -1.25 -11.42 22.68
CA LEU A 71 -0.82 -10.71 21.49
C LEU A 71 0.70 -10.82 21.37
N PRO A 72 1.24 -11.09 20.18
CA PRO A 72 2.67 -11.05 19.97
C PRO A 72 3.20 -9.65 20.32
N THR A 73 4.41 -9.62 20.84
CA THR A 73 5.12 -8.36 21.10
C THR A 73 5.48 -7.68 19.79
N LEU A 74 5.69 -6.37 19.81
CA LEU A 74 6.19 -5.64 18.64
C LEU A 74 7.50 -6.28 18.10
N GLN A 75 8.41 -6.65 19.00
CA GLN A 75 9.69 -7.26 18.66
C GLN A 75 9.53 -8.60 17.93
N SER A 76 8.56 -9.43 18.35
CA SER A 76 8.30 -10.71 17.66
C SER A 76 7.69 -10.49 16.29
N ILE A 77 6.82 -9.48 16.13
CA ILE A 77 6.24 -9.14 14.82
C ILE A 77 7.33 -8.63 13.88
N GLU A 78 8.20 -7.74 14.35
CA GLU A 78 9.32 -7.22 13.56
C GLU A 78 10.27 -8.35 13.12
N ALA A 79 10.57 -9.29 14.02
CA ALA A 79 11.42 -10.43 13.71
C ALA A 79 10.78 -11.36 12.66
N GLU A 80 9.47 -11.63 12.78
CA GLU A 80 8.73 -12.45 11.81
C GLU A 80 8.73 -11.80 10.43
N VAL A 81 8.39 -10.50 10.35
CA VAL A 81 8.39 -9.75 9.09
C VAL A 81 9.79 -9.73 8.45
N MET A 82 10.85 -9.55 9.24
CA MET A 82 12.21 -9.58 8.71
C MET A 82 12.57 -10.96 8.14
N ASN A 83 12.22 -12.05 8.83
CA ASN A 83 12.45 -13.40 8.32
C ASN A 83 11.71 -13.66 7.00
N ASP A 84 10.46 -13.20 6.88
CA ASP A 84 9.66 -13.34 5.65
C ASP A 84 10.31 -12.58 4.49
N VAL A 85 10.80 -11.35 4.75
CA VAL A 85 11.49 -10.54 3.75
C VAL A 85 12.77 -11.22 3.29
N ASP A 86 13.57 -11.75 4.23
CA ASP A 86 14.81 -12.45 3.91
C ASP A 86 14.53 -13.71 3.06
N GLU A 87 13.50 -14.48 3.39
CA GLU A 87 13.11 -15.66 2.60
C GLU A 87 12.74 -15.27 1.16
N VAL A 88 11.96 -14.21 0.99
CA VAL A 88 11.58 -13.72 -0.34
C VAL A 88 12.81 -13.26 -1.12
N ILE A 89 13.73 -12.53 -0.50
CA ILE A 89 14.99 -12.11 -1.13
C ILE A 89 15.81 -13.32 -1.57
N GLU A 90 15.95 -14.34 -0.71
CA GLU A 90 16.66 -15.58 -1.06
C GLU A 90 16.02 -16.31 -2.25
N GLN A 91 14.69 -16.33 -2.32
CA GLN A 91 13.97 -16.91 -3.45
C GLN A 91 14.21 -16.12 -4.74
N LEU A 92 14.12 -14.79 -4.70
CA LEU A 92 14.36 -13.92 -5.86
C LEU A 92 15.80 -14.06 -6.39
N MET A 93 16.79 -14.16 -5.50
CA MET A 93 18.20 -14.31 -5.87
C MET A 93 18.53 -15.65 -6.56
N LYS A 94 17.65 -16.66 -6.46
CA LYS A 94 17.79 -17.92 -7.22
C LYS A 94 17.32 -17.77 -8.67
N GLU A 95 16.49 -16.78 -8.99
CA GLU A 95 16.03 -16.54 -10.35
C GLU A 95 17.10 -15.85 -11.20
N PRO A 96 17.30 -16.27 -12.46
CA PRO A 96 18.26 -15.62 -13.35
C PRO A 96 17.82 -14.19 -13.70
N GLY A 97 18.78 -13.27 -13.70
CA GLY A 97 18.57 -11.86 -14.08
C GLY A 97 18.23 -10.94 -12.91
N TYR A 98 18.21 -11.45 -11.68
CA TYR A 98 18.31 -10.61 -10.48
C TYR A 98 19.77 -10.34 -10.14
N TYR A 99 20.01 -9.14 -9.63
CA TYR A 99 21.30 -8.61 -9.20
C TYR A 99 21.09 -7.86 -7.88
N ASN A 100 22.16 -7.58 -7.15
CA ASN A 100 22.09 -6.79 -5.91
C ASN A 100 22.88 -5.48 -6.08
N ASP A 101 22.29 -4.38 -5.61
CA ASP A 101 23.00 -3.11 -5.39
C ASP A 101 22.85 -2.63 -3.93
N GLU A 102 23.25 -1.39 -3.65
CA GLU A 102 23.16 -0.78 -2.32
C GLU A 102 21.69 -0.64 -1.82
N ALA A 103 20.70 -0.68 -2.72
CA ALA A 103 19.27 -0.61 -2.39
C ALA A 103 18.59 -1.98 -2.31
N GLY A 104 19.26 -3.06 -2.74
CA GLY A 104 18.78 -4.44 -2.64
C GLY A 104 18.68 -5.16 -3.98
N PRO A 105 17.90 -6.25 -4.06
CA PRO A 105 17.74 -7.02 -5.28
C PRO A 105 16.95 -6.26 -6.35
N TYR A 106 17.46 -6.23 -7.57
CA TYR A 106 16.84 -5.58 -8.73
C TYR A 106 16.94 -6.46 -9.98
N LYS A 107 16.04 -6.23 -10.94
CA LYS A 107 15.99 -6.95 -12.23
C LYS A 107 16.17 -5.99 -13.39
N VAL A 108 17.12 -6.27 -14.27
CA VAL A 108 17.36 -5.45 -15.47
C VAL A 108 16.26 -5.73 -16.49
N THR A 109 15.54 -4.70 -16.92
CA THR A 109 14.57 -4.78 -18.02
C THR A 109 15.17 -4.21 -19.30
N ALA A 110 14.76 -4.72 -20.46
CA ALA A 110 15.31 -4.32 -21.76
C ALA A 110 15.02 -2.86 -22.15
N LEU A 111 14.13 -2.17 -21.43
CA LEU A 111 13.63 -0.85 -21.82
C LEU A 111 14.58 0.30 -21.47
N SER A 112 15.51 0.10 -20.53
CA SER A 112 16.62 1.03 -20.24
C SER A 112 17.55 0.38 -19.21
N PRO A 113 18.66 -0.25 -19.61
CA PRO A 113 19.60 -0.78 -18.63
C PRO A 113 20.21 0.38 -17.86
N VAL A 114 19.94 0.44 -16.56
CA VAL A 114 20.65 1.33 -15.64
C VAL A 114 22.13 0.99 -15.76
N LYS A 115 22.98 1.98 -16.06
CA LYS A 115 24.42 1.74 -16.19
C LYS A 115 24.99 1.47 -14.80
N HIS A 116 25.51 0.25 -14.60
CA HIS A 116 26.06 -0.22 -13.32
C HIS A 116 27.57 -0.01 -13.18
N ASP A 117 28.21 0.74 -14.08
CA ASP A 117 29.66 1.00 -14.03
C ASP A 117 30.05 1.91 -12.86
N LYS A 118 29.08 2.61 -12.26
CA LYS A 118 29.26 3.56 -11.17
C LYS A 118 28.19 3.39 -10.11
N SER A 119 28.56 3.61 -8.86
CA SER A 119 27.73 3.60 -7.66
C SER A 119 27.71 4.99 -7.01
N TRP A 120 26.88 5.16 -5.99
CA TRP A 120 26.84 6.38 -5.17
C TRP A 120 28.16 6.59 -4.41
N SER A 121 28.88 5.50 -4.14
CA SER A 121 30.16 5.49 -3.46
C SER A 121 31.37 5.82 -4.35
N ASN A 122 31.27 5.64 -5.68
CA ASN A 122 32.43 5.80 -6.59
C ASN A 122 32.18 6.71 -7.82
N GLY A 123 30.99 7.29 -7.95
CA GLY A 123 30.60 8.14 -9.08
C GLY A 123 30.05 9.50 -8.67
N VAL A 124 30.33 10.52 -9.47
CA VAL A 124 29.66 11.83 -9.33
C VAL A 124 28.26 11.72 -9.93
N PHE A 125 27.24 11.68 -9.09
CA PHE A 125 25.83 11.56 -9.50
C PHE A 125 25.15 12.93 -9.60
N CYS A 126 24.42 13.16 -10.70
CA CYS A 126 23.68 14.40 -10.92
C CYS A 126 22.23 14.29 -10.43
N LEU A 127 21.91 14.99 -9.34
CA LEU A 127 20.55 15.06 -8.78
C LEU A 127 19.51 15.73 -9.71
N ASN A 128 19.93 16.44 -10.75
CA ASN A 128 19.01 17.06 -11.71
C ASN A 128 18.56 16.09 -12.81
N CYS A 129 19.45 15.23 -13.31
CA CYS A 129 19.17 14.39 -14.48
C CYS A 129 19.28 12.89 -14.25
N GLY A 130 19.80 12.45 -13.10
CA GLY A 130 19.97 11.04 -12.76
C GLY A 130 21.16 10.35 -13.45
N GLU A 131 22.03 11.11 -14.14
CA GLU A 131 23.20 10.54 -14.83
C GLU A 131 24.48 10.69 -13.99
N PHE A 132 25.39 9.74 -14.14
CA PHE A 132 26.74 9.83 -13.56
C PHE A 132 27.69 10.65 -14.45
N GLY A 133 28.70 11.26 -13.82
CA GLY A 133 29.83 11.95 -14.48
C GLY A 133 29.87 13.46 -14.27
N HIS A 134 28.85 14.07 -13.64
CA HIS A 134 28.82 15.51 -13.36
C HIS A 134 27.95 15.83 -12.15
N GLN A 135 28.17 17.00 -11.53
CA GLN A 135 27.31 17.54 -10.47
C GLN A 135 26.15 18.35 -11.08
N HIS A 136 25.09 18.62 -10.31
CA HIS A 136 23.89 19.33 -10.78
C HIS A 136 24.18 20.72 -11.38
N ASN A 137 25.19 21.42 -10.87
CA ASN A 137 25.65 22.73 -11.36
C ASN A 137 26.36 22.65 -12.72
N HIS A 138 26.76 21.46 -13.17
CA HIS A 138 27.36 21.20 -14.48
C HIS A 138 26.43 20.39 -15.39
N CYS A 139 25.13 20.32 -15.06
CA CYS A 139 24.15 19.58 -15.84
C CYS A 139 23.70 20.39 -17.06
N GLN A 140 23.68 19.76 -18.23
CA GLN A 140 23.18 20.38 -19.47
C GLN A 140 21.65 20.30 -19.62
N ARG A 141 20.96 19.49 -18.79
CA ARG A 141 19.50 19.45 -18.78
C ARG A 141 18.95 20.65 -18.01
N SER A 142 17.82 21.18 -18.48
CA SER A 142 17.08 22.23 -17.77
C SER A 142 16.83 21.82 -16.33
N ASN A 143 17.07 22.72 -15.39
CA ASN A 143 16.73 22.47 -13.99
C ASN A 143 15.23 22.67 -13.75
N TYR A 144 14.76 22.21 -12.58
CA TYR A 144 13.35 22.34 -12.20
C TYR A 144 12.83 23.78 -12.29
N ALA A 145 13.58 24.77 -11.81
CA ALA A 145 13.15 26.17 -11.84
C ALA A 145 12.95 26.68 -13.28
N THR A 146 13.84 26.32 -14.21
CA THR A 146 13.67 26.64 -15.62
C THR A 146 12.43 25.97 -16.20
N LEU A 147 12.21 24.68 -15.93
CA LEU A 147 11.04 23.95 -16.42
C LEU A 147 9.74 24.52 -15.85
N ALA A 148 9.69 24.80 -14.54
CA ALA A 148 8.54 25.39 -13.87
C ALA A 148 8.20 26.78 -14.43
N ASN A 149 9.22 27.60 -14.72
CA ASN A 149 9.03 28.92 -15.33
C ASN A 149 8.47 28.80 -16.76
N GLU A 150 9.05 27.93 -17.60
CA GLU A 150 8.55 27.71 -18.96
C GLU A 150 7.12 27.14 -18.97
N LEU A 151 6.80 26.22 -18.06
CA LEU A 151 5.43 25.72 -17.86
C LEU A 151 4.48 26.83 -17.41
N GLY A 152 4.92 27.69 -16.49
CA GLY A 152 4.17 28.87 -16.04
C GLY A 152 3.86 29.82 -17.20
N LYS A 153 4.86 30.18 -18.02
CA LYS A 153 4.67 31.00 -19.23
C LYS A 153 3.72 30.36 -20.22
N TYR A 154 3.84 29.04 -20.45
CA TYR A 154 2.93 28.32 -21.32
C TYR A 154 1.49 28.39 -20.78
N TYR A 155 1.32 28.22 -19.48
CA TYR A 155 0.01 28.32 -18.82
C TYR A 155 -0.59 29.72 -18.98
N THR A 156 0.18 30.77 -18.68
CA THR A 156 -0.31 32.15 -18.82
C THR A 156 -0.69 32.48 -20.25
N ASN A 157 0.14 32.09 -21.22
CA ASN A 157 -0.08 32.43 -22.62
C ASN A 157 -1.26 31.69 -23.27
N ASN A 158 -1.63 30.52 -22.77
CA ASN A 158 -2.68 29.68 -23.38
C ASN A 158 -3.96 29.57 -22.55
N PHE A 159 -3.91 29.83 -21.23
CA PHE A 159 -5.03 29.55 -20.32
C PHE A 159 -5.43 30.73 -19.42
N THR A 160 -4.63 31.80 -19.29
CA THR A 160 -5.08 32.97 -18.52
C THR A 160 -5.96 33.88 -19.37
N HIS A 161 -7.22 34.04 -18.97
CA HIS A 161 -8.10 35.09 -19.48
C HIS A 161 -7.52 36.48 -19.11
N PRO A 162 -7.66 37.49 -19.99
CA PRO A 162 -6.92 38.77 -19.91
C PRO A 162 -7.16 39.64 -18.66
N ASN A 163 -7.98 39.21 -17.69
CA ASN A 163 -8.40 40.02 -16.54
C ASN A 163 -8.19 39.37 -15.17
N LYS A 164 -7.38 38.31 -15.04
CA LYS A 164 -7.01 37.78 -13.70
C LYS A 164 -5.48 37.79 -13.54
N PRO A 165 -4.91 38.61 -12.65
CA PRO A 165 -3.47 38.55 -12.37
C PRO A 165 -3.13 37.18 -11.79
N VAL A 166 -1.99 36.63 -12.22
CA VAL A 166 -1.45 35.37 -11.74
C VAL A 166 -1.10 35.55 -10.27
N ALA A 167 -1.92 34.99 -9.38
CA ALA A 167 -1.55 34.80 -8.00
C ALA A 167 -0.45 33.73 -7.92
N ASP A 168 0.33 33.80 -6.84
CA ASP A 168 1.51 33.00 -6.57
C ASP A 168 1.37 31.53 -6.99
N ILE A 169 2.48 30.93 -7.44
CA ILE A 169 2.54 29.54 -7.93
C ILE A 169 1.96 28.54 -6.89
N GLU A 170 1.95 28.92 -5.61
CA GLU A 170 1.33 28.15 -4.51
C GLU A 170 -0.20 28.00 -4.65
N GLU A 171 -0.93 28.98 -5.23
CA GLU A 171 -2.39 28.90 -5.40
C GLU A 171 -2.80 27.91 -6.51
N LEU A 172 -1.94 27.62 -7.49
CA LEU A 172 -2.22 26.66 -8.57
C LEU A 172 -2.27 25.21 -8.10
N PHE A 173 -1.75 24.90 -6.91
CA PHE A 173 -1.71 23.55 -6.36
C PHE A 173 -2.79 23.30 -5.29
N GLU A 174 -3.53 24.32 -4.84
CA GLU A 174 -4.65 24.14 -3.90
C GLU A 174 -5.88 23.51 -4.58
N ASP A 175 -6.08 23.72 -5.88
CA ASP A 175 -7.21 23.13 -6.64
C ASP A 175 -7.05 21.61 -6.92
N LEU A 176 -5.94 21.01 -6.49
CA LEU A 176 -5.64 19.58 -6.66
C LEU A 176 -5.81 18.74 -5.39
N TYR A 177 -6.29 19.33 -4.28
CA TYR A 177 -6.59 18.64 -3.02
C TYR A 177 -8.05 18.75 -2.60
#